data_AF-A0A8S3GCW8-F1
#
_entry.id   AF-A0A8S3GCW8-F1
#
_cell.length_a   1.000
_cell.length_b   1.000
_cell.length_c   1.000
_cell.angle_alpha   90.00
_cell.angle_beta   90.00
_cell.angle_gamma   90.00
#
_symmetry.space_group_name_H-M   'P 1'
#
loop_
_entity.id
_entity.type
_entity.pdbx_description
1 polymer ?
#
loop_
_entity_poly.entity_id
_entity_poly.type
_entity_poly.pdbx_seq_one_letter_code
_entity_poly.pdbx_strand_id
1 'polypeptide(L)'
;MRLYGIVFTGIILISSSTPCEGIFGSSSLQDYVDSFVDAAKFKFDGVLNLNDSAINQIWSVFKTKYGRAYSSLGSRRKTASSCVSDHLRFVLESNLKKMQTFQLELNEFADWTSDEFNTLKKGLIVSTSFRRDMMISGQDEGDSLRRSVRKLHRRHYHARRLKRSLHKRRHHRKRFLKDWFSNLFSKNNTQDNANQQSNVFDWRTKSVVSSVKDQRKCGCCYAFATATIMETLYAIKTNSKTIVDFSAQQIADCSSNGNNGCAGGNFGPSVRYLSDNGGKIATESSYPYEGARKSCRTSGVNEIQLGNIEYGVIPEGNEKKMAEALTNYGPIFIGIDT
;
A
#
# COMPACT_ATOMS: atom_id res chain seq x y z
N MET A 1 -0.54 -18.41 7.72
CA MET A 1 0.10 -17.44 6.82
C MET A 1 0.61 -16.33 7.70
N ARG A 2 1.93 -16.09 7.70
CA ARG A 2 2.57 -15.05 8.51
C ARG A 2 2.92 -13.90 7.57
N LEU A 3 2.47 -12.70 7.93
CA LEU A 3 2.56 -11.48 7.14
C LEU A 3 3.46 -10.47 7.85
N TYR A 4 4.11 -9.55 7.13
CA TYR A 4 4.91 -8.50 7.77
C TYR A 4 4.60 -7.14 7.13
N GLY A 5 4.36 -6.11 7.95
CA GLY A 5 4.05 -4.75 7.47
C GLY A 5 4.78 -3.64 8.22
N ILE A 6 5.06 -2.53 7.51
CA ILE A 6 5.72 -1.31 7.99
C ILE A 6 4.74 -0.12 7.94
N VAL A 7 4.90 0.80 8.89
CA VAL A 7 4.19 2.08 8.98
C VAL A 7 5.27 3.16 9.19
N PHE A 8 5.35 4.16 8.30
CA PHE A 8 6.36 5.24 8.35
C PHE A 8 5.72 6.60 8.69
N THR A 9 6.45 7.45 9.41
CA THR A 9 6.09 8.86 9.64
C THR A 9 7.29 9.77 9.40
N GLY A 10 7.27 10.57 8.34
CA GLY A 10 8.22 11.66 8.10
C GLY A 10 7.50 12.82 7.42
N ILE A 11 7.54 14.01 8.03
CA ILE A 11 7.00 15.25 7.48
C ILE A 11 8.20 16.03 6.95
N ILE A 12 8.27 16.24 5.63
CA ILE A 12 9.13 17.26 5.03
C ILE A 12 8.20 18.37 4.56
N LEU A 13 8.30 19.54 5.20
CA LEU A 13 7.62 20.75 4.74
C LEU A 13 8.36 21.26 3.50
N ILE A 14 7.69 21.22 2.34
CA ILE A 14 8.09 22.03 1.19
C ILE A 14 6.98 23.06 0.96
N SER A 15 7.35 24.33 1.17
CA SER A 15 6.56 25.48 0.79
C SER A 15 6.85 25.83 -0.67
N SER A 16 5.87 25.74 -1.56
CA SER A 16 5.62 26.78 -2.57
C SER A 16 4.41 26.42 -3.43
N SER A 17 3.56 27.40 -3.61
CA SER A 17 2.31 27.40 -4.37
C SER A 17 2.50 27.23 -5.88
N THR A 18 2.31 26.02 -6.41
CA THR A 18 1.86 25.81 -7.80
C THR A 18 0.80 24.69 -7.84
N PRO A 19 -0.23 24.79 -8.72
CA PRO A 19 -1.39 23.90 -8.68
C PRO A 19 -1.14 22.48 -9.23
N CYS A 20 0.01 22.20 -9.86
CA CYS A 20 0.32 20.91 -10.47
C CYS A 20 1.79 20.56 -10.16
N GLU A 21 2.06 19.76 -9.12
CA GLU A 21 3.39 19.17 -8.87
C GLU A 21 3.45 17.74 -9.44
N GLY A 22 4.62 17.38 -9.96
CA GLY A 22 4.84 16.22 -10.82
C GLY A 22 4.42 14.88 -10.20
N ILE A 23 3.64 14.11 -10.97
CA ILE A 23 3.18 12.77 -10.62
C ILE A 23 3.77 11.74 -11.60
N PHE A 24 4.36 10.66 -11.08
CA PHE A 24 5.18 9.72 -11.83
C PHE A 24 4.56 8.30 -11.93
N GLY A 25 4.79 7.65 -13.07
CA GLY A 25 4.24 6.35 -13.48
C GLY A 25 4.48 6.14 -14.97
N SER A 26 4.56 4.88 -15.45
CA SER A 26 5.24 4.51 -16.70
C SER A 26 4.35 4.25 -17.93
N SER A 27 4.93 4.60 -19.10
CA SER A 27 4.86 4.00 -20.44
C SER A 27 4.04 4.68 -21.56
N SER A 28 4.78 4.91 -22.66
CA SER A 28 4.51 4.96 -24.11
C SER A 28 4.07 6.26 -24.78
N LEU A 29 4.30 7.43 -24.18
CA LEU A 29 4.17 8.72 -24.88
C LEU A 29 5.55 9.25 -25.33
N GLN A 30 6.63 8.68 -24.76
CA GLN A 30 7.99 9.18 -24.89
C GLN A 30 8.47 9.28 -26.35
N ASP A 31 8.23 8.27 -27.20
CA ASP A 31 8.69 8.29 -28.60
C ASP A 31 8.06 9.43 -29.41
N TYR A 32 6.80 9.78 -29.12
CA TYR A 32 6.12 10.89 -29.78
C TYR A 32 6.59 12.23 -29.23
N VAL A 33 6.77 12.33 -27.91
CA VAL A 33 7.31 13.53 -27.25
C VAL A 33 8.72 13.82 -27.74
N ASP A 34 9.61 12.82 -27.79
CA ASP A 34 11.00 12.97 -28.24
C ASP A 34 11.08 13.45 -29.69
N SER A 35 10.20 12.96 -30.57
CA SER A 35 10.14 13.37 -31.99
C SER A 35 9.81 14.85 -32.21
N PHE A 36 9.03 15.48 -31.32
CA PHE A 36 8.68 16.90 -31.38
C PHE A 36 9.66 17.77 -30.57
N VAL A 37 10.20 17.21 -29.50
CA VAL A 37 11.01 17.94 -28.53
C VAL A 37 12.38 18.25 -29.10
N ASP A 38 12.95 17.45 -30.01
CA ASP A 38 14.18 17.84 -30.73
C ASP A 38 13.99 18.97 -31.75
N ALA A 39 12.79 19.14 -32.32
CA ALA A 39 12.47 20.22 -33.26
C ALA A 39 11.96 21.51 -32.60
N ALA A 40 11.49 21.44 -31.35
CA ALA A 40 10.86 22.56 -30.63
C ALA A 40 11.66 23.07 -29.41
N LYS A 41 12.78 22.42 -29.04
CA LYS A 41 13.70 22.87 -27.99
C LYS A 41 14.41 24.16 -28.41
N PHE A 42 14.03 25.29 -27.81
CA PHE A 42 14.94 26.43 -27.66
C PHE A 42 15.38 26.51 -26.21
N LYS A 43 16.68 26.43 -25.97
CA LYS A 43 17.26 26.63 -24.64
C LYS A 43 17.62 28.10 -24.53
N PHE A 44 16.81 28.87 -23.81
CA PHE A 44 17.10 30.28 -23.47
C PHE A 44 17.38 30.34 -21.97
N ASP A 45 18.58 30.75 -21.58
CA ASP A 45 19.03 30.83 -20.18
C ASP A 45 18.77 29.58 -19.32
N GLY A 46 18.83 28.39 -19.93
CA GLY A 46 18.65 27.12 -19.23
C GLY A 46 17.19 26.72 -18.96
N VAL A 47 16.21 27.53 -19.38
CA VAL A 47 14.78 27.23 -19.31
C VAL A 47 14.31 26.58 -20.60
N LEU A 48 13.53 25.49 -20.50
CA LEU A 48 12.90 24.86 -21.65
C LEU A 48 11.64 25.64 -22.05
N ASN A 49 11.66 26.23 -23.24
CA ASN A 49 10.49 26.90 -23.79
C ASN A 49 9.83 26.03 -24.87
N LEU A 50 8.55 25.69 -24.68
CA LEU A 50 7.75 24.93 -25.63
C LEU A 50 6.74 25.87 -26.28
N ASN A 51 6.70 25.89 -27.62
CA ASN A 51 5.74 26.72 -28.33
C ASN A 51 4.29 26.20 -28.13
N ASP A 52 3.31 27.10 -28.26
CA ASP A 52 1.89 26.78 -28.05
C ASP A 52 1.37 25.69 -29.02
N SER A 53 1.94 25.60 -30.22
CA SER A 53 1.57 24.57 -31.20
C SER A 53 1.93 23.17 -30.69
N ALA A 54 3.14 22.99 -30.15
CA ALA A 54 3.61 21.74 -29.59
C ALA A 54 2.80 21.34 -28.35
N ILE A 55 2.52 22.29 -27.46
CA ILE A 55 1.67 22.04 -26.27
C ILE A 55 0.27 21.58 -26.69
N ASN A 56 -0.34 22.22 -27.69
CA ASN A 56 -1.66 21.84 -28.20
C ASN A 56 -1.67 20.44 -28.84
N GLN A 57 -0.61 20.08 -29.57
CA GLN A 57 -0.47 18.73 -30.14
C GLN A 57 -0.31 17.67 -29.05
N ILE A 58 0.57 17.90 -28.07
CA ILE A 58 0.78 16.98 -26.94
C ILE A 58 -0.51 16.83 -26.14
N TRP A 59 -1.24 17.92 -25.88
CA TRP A 59 -2.56 17.85 -25.26
C TRP A 59 -3.55 17.01 -26.07
N SER A 60 -3.53 17.11 -27.40
CA SER A 60 -4.38 16.29 -28.27
C SER A 60 -4.04 14.80 -28.15
N VAL A 61 -2.76 14.44 -28.25
CA VAL A 61 -2.30 13.05 -28.14
C VAL A 61 -2.54 12.49 -26.74
N PHE A 62 -2.27 13.27 -25.70
CA PHE A 62 -2.57 12.90 -24.31
C PHE A 62 -4.04 12.51 -24.13
N LYS A 63 -4.97 13.35 -24.62
CA LYS A 63 -6.40 13.06 -24.53
C LYS A 63 -6.77 11.77 -25.24
N THR A 64 -6.28 11.59 -26.46
CA THR A 64 -6.55 10.40 -27.26
C THR A 64 -6.01 9.14 -26.58
N LYS A 65 -4.76 9.18 -26.12
CA LYS A 65 -4.10 8.04 -25.46
C LYS A 65 -4.82 7.60 -24.19
N TYR A 66 -5.22 8.55 -23.35
CA TYR A 66 -5.85 8.26 -22.05
C TYR A 66 -7.37 8.40 -22.05
N GLY A 67 -8.01 8.44 -23.23
CA GLY A 67 -9.46 8.51 -23.40
C GLY A 67 -10.12 9.69 -22.68
N ARG A 68 -9.47 10.86 -22.63
CA ARG A 68 -9.93 12.02 -21.85
C ARG A 68 -10.92 12.87 -22.66
N ALA A 69 -12.11 13.05 -22.10
CA ALA A 69 -13.13 13.97 -22.62
C ALA A 69 -13.37 15.11 -21.63
N TYR A 70 -13.36 16.35 -22.12
CA TYR A 70 -13.61 17.54 -21.30
C TYR A 70 -14.66 18.42 -21.96
N SER A 71 -15.60 18.90 -21.15
CA SER A 71 -16.59 19.89 -21.58
C SER A 71 -15.89 21.17 -22.06
N SER A 72 -16.32 21.69 -23.22
CA SER A 72 -15.72 22.89 -23.84
C SER A 72 -15.87 24.16 -23.00
N LEU A 73 -16.92 24.24 -22.18
CA LEU A 73 -17.24 25.38 -21.32
C LEU A 73 -16.76 25.22 -19.87
N GLY A 74 -16.08 24.13 -19.52
CA GLY A 74 -15.70 23.81 -18.15
C GLY A 74 -14.32 24.33 -17.74
N SER A 75 -14.20 24.87 -16.53
CA SER A 75 -12.92 25.26 -15.91
C SER A 75 -11.91 24.09 -15.87
N ARG A 76 -12.41 22.85 -15.67
CA ARG A 76 -11.60 21.63 -15.65
C ARG A 76 -10.73 21.44 -16.90
N ARG A 77 -11.23 21.77 -18.11
CA ARG A 77 -10.42 21.65 -19.34
C ARG A 77 -9.18 22.53 -19.27
N LYS A 78 -9.35 23.78 -18.80
CA LYS A 78 -8.25 24.74 -18.69
C LYS A 78 -7.23 24.28 -17.67
N THR A 79 -7.67 23.87 -16.47
CA THR A 79 -6.80 23.33 -15.42
C THR A 79 -6.06 22.08 -15.88
N ALA A 80 -6.77 21.12 -16.48
CA ALA A 80 -6.18 19.88 -16.99
C ALA A 80 -5.10 20.14 -18.05
N SER A 81 -5.38 21.03 -19.01
CA SER A 81 -4.42 21.40 -20.05
C SER A 81 -3.20 22.13 -19.46
N SER A 82 -3.40 22.95 -18.43
CA SER A 82 -2.29 23.58 -17.70
C SER A 82 -1.42 22.53 -17.01
N CYS A 83 -2.01 21.60 -16.25
CA CYS A 83 -1.24 20.56 -15.57
C CYS A 83 -0.44 19.69 -16.55
N VAL A 84 -1.01 19.29 -17.69
CA VAL A 84 -0.26 18.54 -18.71
C VAL A 84 0.95 19.33 -19.21
N SER A 85 0.77 20.64 -19.47
CA SER A 85 1.88 21.50 -19.89
C SER A 85 2.96 21.64 -18.81
N ASP A 86 2.55 21.86 -17.56
CA ASP A 86 3.48 22.09 -16.45
C ASP A 86 4.24 20.81 -16.10
N HIS A 87 3.56 19.66 -16.05
CA HIS A 87 4.19 18.36 -15.87
C HIS A 87 5.12 17.99 -17.02
N LEU A 88 4.78 18.34 -18.27
CA LEU A 88 5.66 18.09 -19.41
C LEU A 88 6.98 18.87 -19.26
N ARG A 89 6.90 20.17 -18.92
CA ARG A 89 8.11 20.97 -18.68
C ARG A 89 8.96 20.35 -17.59
N PHE A 90 8.34 19.98 -16.46
CA PHE A 90 9.04 19.33 -15.35
C PHE A 90 9.75 18.03 -15.75
N VAL A 91 9.06 17.15 -16.50
CA VAL A 91 9.63 15.90 -17.02
C VAL A 91 10.86 16.17 -17.87
N LEU A 92 10.73 17.08 -18.86
CA LEU A 92 11.81 17.38 -19.78
C LEU A 92 13.01 18.01 -19.08
N GLU A 93 12.78 18.98 -18.19
CA GLU A 93 13.85 19.65 -17.45
C GLU A 93 14.61 18.67 -16.53
N SER A 94 13.88 17.81 -15.82
CA SER A 94 14.47 16.83 -14.91
C SER A 94 15.31 15.79 -15.66
N ASN A 95 14.80 15.30 -16.80
CA ASN A 95 15.52 14.34 -17.64
C ASN A 95 16.76 14.98 -18.31
N LEU A 96 16.70 16.28 -18.66
CA LEU A 96 17.85 17.00 -19.22
C LEU A 96 18.96 17.25 -18.20
N LYS A 97 18.62 17.50 -16.93
CA LYS A 97 19.60 17.75 -15.86
C LYS A 97 20.51 16.54 -15.62
N LYS A 98 20.05 15.30 -15.93
CA LYS A 98 20.79 14.04 -15.68
C LYS A 98 21.35 13.90 -14.26
N MET A 99 20.79 14.62 -13.29
CA MET A 99 21.19 14.57 -11.88
C MET A 99 20.52 13.45 -11.10
N GLN A 100 19.49 12.83 -11.69
CA GLN A 100 18.69 11.78 -11.11
C GLN A 100 19.04 10.42 -11.73
N THR A 101 18.94 9.35 -10.94
CA THR A 101 19.18 7.96 -11.35
C THR A 101 17.98 7.32 -12.05
N PHE A 102 16.91 8.08 -12.23
CA PHE A 102 15.66 7.66 -12.85
C PHE A 102 15.25 8.64 -13.96
N GLN A 103 14.35 8.19 -14.83
CA GLN A 103 13.75 9.02 -15.87
C GLN A 103 12.26 9.23 -15.56
N LEU A 104 11.76 10.38 -15.99
CA LEU A 104 10.36 10.75 -15.86
C LEU A 104 9.65 10.70 -17.21
N GLU A 105 8.35 10.45 -17.17
CA GLU A 105 7.48 10.44 -18.35
C GLU A 105 6.09 10.97 -17.96
N LEU A 106 5.38 11.57 -18.91
CA LEU A 106 3.95 11.84 -18.75
C LEU A 106 3.16 10.53 -18.70
N ASN A 107 2.25 10.44 -17.75
CA ASN A 107 1.35 9.31 -17.58
C ASN A 107 -0.10 9.76 -17.47
N GLU A 108 -1.00 8.82 -17.19
CA GLU A 108 -2.44 9.09 -17.08
C GLU A 108 -2.80 10.12 -15.99
N PHE A 109 -1.91 10.44 -15.05
CA PHE A 109 -2.13 11.43 -14.01
C PHE A 109 -1.62 12.83 -14.39
N ALA A 110 -1.07 13.00 -15.59
CA ALA A 110 -0.50 14.28 -16.02
C ALA A 110 -1.53 15.42 -16.06
N ASP A 111 -2.83 15.12 -16.15
CA ASP A 111 -3.90 16.12 -16.10
C ASP A 111 -4.41 16.44 -14.68
N TRP A 112 -3.80 15.87 -13.65
CA TRP A 112 -4.26 16.03 -12.26
C TRP A 112 -3.41 17.08 -11.54
N THR A 113 -4.03 17.78 -10.61
CA THR A 113 -3.34 18.59 -9.60
C THR A 113 -2.74 17.68 -8.52
N SER A 114 -1.76 18.19 -7.76
CA SER A 114 -1.21 17.48 -6.60
C SER A 114 -2.30 17.12 -5.60
N ASP A 115 -3.23 18.05 -5.35
CA ASP A 115 -4.35 17.85 -4.43
C ASP A 115 -5.30 16.76 -4.92
N GLU A 116 -5.62 16.73 -6.23
CA GLU A 116 -6.42 15.65 -6.82
C GLU A 116 -5.72 14.31 -6.64
N PHE A 117 -4.41 14.23 -6.89
CA PHE A 117 -3.67 12.98 -6.74
C PHE A 117 -3.57 12.54 -5.28
N ASN A 118 -3.20 13.44 -4.39
CA ASN A 118 -3.09 13.16 -2.96
C ASN A 118 -4.44 12.74 -2.37
N THR A 119 -5.52 13.38 -2.76
CA THR A 119 -6.86 13.09 -2.22
C THR A 119 -7.46 11.82 -2.81
N LEU A 120 -7.20 11.53 -4.09
CA LEU A 120 -7.91 10.46 -4.81
C LEU A 120 -7.08 9.18 -4.98
N LYS A 121 -5.75 9.24 -4.87
CA LYS A 121 -4.85 8.09 -5.04
C LYS A 121 -4.10 7.71 -3.77
N LYS A 122 -3.80 8.65 -2.88
CA LYS A 122 -3.23 8.29 -1.57
C LYS A 122 -4.34 7.91 -0.59
N GLY A 123 -4.04 6.95 0.28
CA GLY A 123 -5.02 6.39 1.20
C GLY A 123 -4.41 5.67 2.39
N LEU A 124 -3.10 5.75 2.59
CA LEU A 124 -2.48 5.17 3.77
C LEU A 124 -2.73 6.09 4.97
N ILE A 125 -3.44 5.59 5.99
CA ILE A 125 -3.62 6.30 7.26
C ILE A 125 -2.68 5.68 8.28
N VAL A 126 -1.67 6.45 8.66
CA VAL A 126 -0.73 6.10 9.72
C VAL A 126 -1.24 6.68 11.03
N SER A 127 -2.01 5.89 11.80
CA SER A 127 -2.47 6.35 13.12
C SER A 127 -1.33 6.32 14.14
N THR A 128 -1.09 7.45 14.81
CA THR A 128 -0.21 7.54 15.99
C THR A 128 -0.70 6.70 17.17
N SER A 129 -2.01 6.39 17.25
CA SER A 129 -2.58 5.51 18.27
C SER A 129 -2.26 4.03 18.05
N PHE A 130 -1.93 3.65 16.81
CA PHE A 130 -1.49 2.29 16.48
C PHE A 130 -0.15 1.96 17.17
N ARG A 131 0.67 2.98 17.52
CA ARG A 131 1.86 2.77 18.36
C ARG A 131 1.53 2.17 19.73
N ARG A 132 0.34 2.42 20.30
CA ARG A 132 -0.06 1.90 21.63
C ARG A 132 -0.72 0.53 21.56
N ASP A 133 -1.61 0.27 20.62
CA ASP A 133 -2.22 -1.07 20.48
C ASP A 133 -1.22 -2.12 19.96
N MET A 134 -0.14 -1.67 19.29
CA MET A 134 0.95 -2.51 18.81
C MET A 134 2.03 -2.80 19.88
N MET A 135 2.07 -2.03 20.99
CA MET A 135 2.99 -2.25 22.11
C MET A 135 2.38 -3.01 23.30
N ILE A 136 1.07 -3.28 23.34
CA ILE A 136 0.47 -4.16 24.36
C ILE A 136 0.55 -5.63 23.90
N SER A 137 1.79 -6.08 23.68
CA SER A 137 2.17 -7.45 23.99
C SER A 137 3.39 -7.50 24.91
N GLY A 138 3.39 -6.67 25.94
CA GLY A 138 4.15 -6.91 27.17
C GLY A 138 4.94 -5.72 27.68
N GLN A 139 4.32 -4.92 28.55
CA GLN A 139 4.86 -4.53 29.86
C GLN A 139 3.77 -3.81 30.66
N ASP A 140 3.65 -4.17 31.93
CA ASP A 140 2.75 -3.59 32.93
C ASP A 140 3.27 -2.23 33.39
N GLU A 141 2.37 -1.31 33.70
CA GLU A 141 2.35 -0.66 35.03
C GLU A 141 0.96 -0.07 35.27
N GLY A 142 0.41 -0.34 36.45
CA GLY A 142 -0.90 0.10 36.85
C GLY A 142 -0.82 1.11 37.98
N ASP A 143 -1.70 2.10 37.95
CA ASP A 143 -2.44 2.51 39.14
C ASP A 143 -3.60 3.43 38.75
N SER A 144 -4.57 3.57 39.65
CA SER A 144 -5.78 4.41 39.54
C SER A 144 -7.10 3.75 39.08
N LEU A 145 -7.25 2.42 39.14
CA LEU A 145 -8.59 1.79 39.07
C LEU A 145 -8.82 0.65 40.09
N ARG A 146 -8.00 0.60 41.16
CA ARG A 146 -8.11 -0.42 42.23
C ARG A 146 -9.18 -0.14 43.30
N ARG A 147 -9.81 1.04 43.32
CA ARG A 147 -10.73 1.42 44.41
C ARG A 147 -12.22 1.16 44.15
N SER A 148 -12.67 0.97 42.90
CA SER A 148 -14.11 0.83 42.61
C SER A 148 -14.63 -0.61 42.41
N VAL A 149 -13.76 -1.61 42.31
CA VAL A 149 -14.15 -2.98 41.89
C VAL A 149 -14.43 -3.93 43.07
N ARG A 150 -14.29 -3.47 44.32
CA ARG A 150 -14.62 -4.27 45.52
C ARG A 150 -16.12 -4.55 45.70
N LYS A 151 -17.02 -3.93 44.91
CA LYS A 151 -18.47 -4.00 45.14
C LYS A 151 -19.32 -4.89 44.21
N LEU A 152 -18.74 -5.69 43.30
CA LEU A 152 -19.53 -6.60 42.45
C LEU A 152 -19.08 -8.07 42.50
N HIS A 153 -18.80 -8.55 43.70
CA HIS A 153 -18.26 -9.89 44.01
C HIS A 153 -19.29 -11.04 43.99
N ARG A 154 -20.43 -10.93 43.29
CA ARG A 154 -21.44 -12.03 43.20
C ARG A 154 -21.68 -12.64 41.81
N ARG A 155 -21.06 -12.13 40.74
CA ARG A 155 -21.12 -12.75 39.39
C ARG A 155 -19.87 -13.59 39.03
N HIS A 156 -19.09 -13.96 40.04
CA HIS A 156 -17.67 -14.30 39.92
C HIS A 156 -17.35 -15.78 39.65
N TYR A 157 -18.33 -16.68 39.54
CA TYR A 157 -18.05 -18.13 39.38
C TYR A 157 -17.93 -18.57 37.91
N HIS A 158 -18.78 -18.08 37.00
CA HIS A 158 -18.68 -18.43 35.56
C HIS A 158 -17.55 -17.71 34.81
N ALA A 159 -17.21 -16.48 35.20
CA ALA A 159 -16.09 -15.74 34.60
C ALA A 159 -14.72 -16.33 34.94
N ARG A 160 -14.58 -17.06 36.06
CA ARG A 160 -13.30 -17.69 36.48
C ARG A 160 -12.93 -18.91 35.62
N ARG A 161 -13.92 -19.65 35.08
CA ARG A 161 -13.68 -20.82 34.21
C ARG A 161 -13.23 -20.40 32.80
N LEU A 162 -13.84 -19.35 32.23
CA LEU A 162 -13.43 -18.77 30.95
C LEU A 162 -12.09 -17.99 31.04
N LYS A 163 -11.84 -17.25 32.14
CA LYS A 163 -10.55 -16.58 32.35
C LYS A 163 -9.39 -17.57 32.50
N ARG A 164 -9.54 -18.71 33.18
CA ARG A 164 -8.46 -19.73 33.27
C ARG A 164 -8.14 -20.38 31.92
N SER A 165 -9.13 -20.57 31.05
CA SER A 165 -8.96 -21.06 29.67
C SER A 165 -8.23 -20.04 28.78
N LEU A 166 -8.67 -18.78 28.80
CA LEU A 166 -8.06 -17.68 28.03
C LEU A 166 -6.67 -17.28 28.56
N HIS A 167 -6.45 -17.35 29.87
CA HIS A 167 -5.17 -17.06 30.51
C HIS A 167 -4.13 -18.17 30.24
N LYS A 168 -4.53 -19.45 30.22
CA LYS A 168 -3.67 -20.55 29.76
C LYS A 168 -3.33 -20.43 28.26
N ARG A 169 -4.30 -20.09 27.41
CA ARG A 169 -4.06 -19.83 25.96
C ARG A 169 -3.16 -18.61 25.73
N ARG A 170 -3.32 -17.52 26.49
CA ARG A 170 -2.44 -16.33 26.42
C ARG A 170 -1.03 -16.61 26.94
N HIS A 171 -0.86 -17.35 28.03
CA HIS A 171 0.46 -17.72 28.55
C HIS A 171 1.20 -18.69 27.61
N HIS A 172 0.51 -19.67 27.02
CA HIS A 172 1.10 -20.52 25.99
C HIS A 172 1.49 -19.72 24.74
N ARG A 173 0.63 -18.80 24.28
CA ARG A 173 0.90 -17.96 23.09
C ARG A 173 2.06 -16.98 23.31
N LYS A 174 2.15 -16.34 24.50
CA LYS A 174 3.26 -15.44 24.85
C LYS A 174 4.58 -16.17 25.08
N ARG A 175 4.56 -17.33 25.75
CA ARG A 175 5.75 -18.15 25.98
C ARG A 175 6.24 -18.78 24.67
N PHE A 176 5.32 -19.27 23.83
CA PHE A 176 5.65 -19.74 22.48
C PHE A 176 6.23 -18.62 21.61
N LEU A 177 5.65 -17.41 21.60
CA LEU A 177 6.20 -16.29 20.82
C LEU A 177 7.60 -15.89 21.33
N LYS A 178 7.81 -15.76 22.64
CA LYS A 178 9.13 -15.40 23.20
C LYS A 178 10.18 -16.49 22.92
N ASP A 179 9.84 -17.76 23.19
CA ASP A 179 10.74 -18.89 22.97
C ASP A 179 10.97 -19.17 21.47
N TRP A 180 10.00 -18.88 20.60
CA TRP A 180 10.13 -18.97 19.14
C TRP A 180 10.99 -17.81 18.60
N PHE A 181 10.76 -16.56 19.01
CA PHE A 181 11.61 -15.42 18.64
C PHE A 181 13.06 -15.64 19.07
N SER A 182 13.31 -16.13 20.29
CA SER A 182 14.66 -16.45 20.77
C SER A 182 15.30 -17.62 20.02
N ASN A 183 14.57 -18.70 19.71
CA ASN A 183 15.13 -19.83 18.97
C ASN A 183 15.32 -19.57 17.48
N LEU A 184 14.52 -18.69 16.87
CA LEU A 184 14.64 -18.32 15.45
C LEU A 184 15.89 -17.46 15.19
N PHE A 185 16.28 -16.62 16.15
CA PHE A 185 17.52 -15.83 16.09
C PHE A 185 18.74 -16.57 16.66
N SER A 186 18.55 -17.68 17.38
CA SER A 186 19.65 -18.48 17.95
C SER A 186 20.07 -19.65 17.07
N LYS A 187 19.25 -20.11 16.11
CA LYS A 187 19.58 -21.23 15.21
C LYS A 187 20.31 -20.85 13.91
N ASN A 188 20.65 -19.58 13.70
CA ASN A 188 21.46 -19.15 12.56
C ASN A 188 22.91 -18.80 12.92
N ASN A 189 23.40 -19.26 14.09
CA ASN A 189 24.82 -19.16 14.47
C ASN A 189 25.49 -20.54 14.44
N THR A 190 25.41 -21.22 13.30
CA THR A 190 26.43 -22.19 12.90
C THR A 190 26.99 -21.74 11.57
N GLN A 191 28.29 -21.47 11.61
CA GLN A 191 29.14 -20.98 10.54
C GLN A 191 29.01 -21.78 9.23
N ASP A 192 29.32 -21.08 8.14
CA ASP A 192 29.76 -21.58 6.84
C ASP A 192 28.68 -21.95 5.83
N ASN A 193 28.21 -20.92 5.13
CA ASN A 193 28.62 -20.71 3.73
C ASN A 193 28.34 -19.26 3.36
N ALA A 194 29.40 -18.45 3.26
CA ALA A 194 29.38 -17.18 2.55
C ALA A 194 29.22 -17.45 1.04
N ASN A 195 28.15 -18.14 0.66
CA ASN A 195 27.78 -18.32 -0.73
C ASN A 195 26.80 -17.19 -1.04
N GLN A 196 27.38 -16.04 -1.35
CA GLN A 196 26.83 -14.96 -2.15
C GLN A 196 25.33 -15.12 -2.43
N GLN A 197 24.50 -14.84 -1.41
CA GLN A 197 23.09 -14.59 -1.63
C GLN A 197 23.08 -13.46 -2.65
N SER A 198 22.62 -13.72 -3.88
CA SER A 198 22.60 -12.67 -4.89
C SER A 198 21.94 -11.44 -4.28
N ASN A 199 22.59 -10.28 -4.34
CA ASN A 199 22.03 -9.01 -3.83
C ASN A 199 20.71 -8.59 -4.53
N VAL A 200 20.18 -9.46 -5.40
CA VAL A 200 19.00 -9.29 -6.21
C VAL A 200 18.05 -10.44 -5.90
N PHE A 201 16.83 -10.10 -5.52
CA PHE A 201 15.74 -11.03 -5.27
C PHE A 201 14.43 -10.44 -5.80
N ASP A 202 13.65 -11.24 -6.53
CA ASP A 202 12.41 -10.79 -7.15
C ASP A 202 11.35 -11.91 -7.16
N TRP A 203 10.26 -11.71 -6.40
CA TRP A 203 9.12 -12.64 -6.34
C TRP A 203 8.40 -12.81 -7.69
N ARG A 204 8.49 -11.85 -8.61
CA ARG A 204 7.87 -11.95 -9.94
C ARG A 204 8.50 -13.08 -10.76
N THR A 205 9.80 -13.33 -10.59
CA THR A 205 10.51 -14.44 -11.26
C THR A 205 10.04 -15.82 -10.82
N LYS A 206 9.28 -15.90 -9.71
CA LYS A 206 8.70 -17.14 -9.19
C LYS A 206 7.28 -17.38 -9.67
N SER A 207 6.72 -16.49 -10.51
CA SER A 207 5.35 -16.59 -11.05
C SER A 207 4.27 -16.67 -9.97
N VAL A 208 4.48 -16.02 -8.83
CA VAL A 208 3.54 -15.96 -7.69
C VAL A 208 3.00 -14.54 -7.44
N VAL A 209 3.35 -13.57 -8.27
CA VAL A 209 2.89 -12.18 -8.16
C VAL A 209 1.85 -11.90 -9.25
N SER A 210 0.67 -11.42 -8.86
CA SER A 210 -0.42 -11.09 -9.78
C SER A 210 -0.02 -9.96 -10.74
N SER A 211 -0.85 -9.71 -11.75
CA SER A 211 -0.74 -8.49 -12.55
C SER A 211 -0.93 -7.23 -11.68
N VAL A 212 -0.43 -6.11 -12.20
CA VAL A 212 -0.64 -4.78 -11.59
C VAL A 212 -2.13 -4.41 -11.71
N LYS A 213 -2.69 -3.83 -10.65
CA LYS A 213 -4.10 -3.44 -10.54
C LYS A 213 -4.24 -1.92 -10.41
N ASP A 214 -5.39 -1.37 -10.80
CA ASP A 214 -5.70 0.06 -10.67
C ASP A 214 -6.79 0.32 -9.62
N GLN A 215 -6.43 1.08 -8.57
CA GLN A 215 -7.34 1.53 -7.52
C GLN A 215 -8.27 2.68 -7.93
N ARG A 216 -8.25 3.12 -9.20
CA ARG A 216 -9.09 4.22 -9.71
C ARG A 216 -8.98 5.47 -8.82
N LYS A 217 -10.06 6.25 -8.68
CA LYS A 217 -10.13 7.47 -7.85
C LYS A 217 -10.61 7.14 -6.42
N CYS A 218 -9.91 6.23 -5.75
CA CYS A 218 -10.25 5.79 -4.41
C CYS A 218 -8.96 5.58 -3.59
N GLY A 219 -8.89 6.17 -2.39
CA GLY A 219 -7.78 6.01 -1.44
C GLY A 219 -7.78 4.63 -0.75
N CYS A 220 -7.87 3.54 -1.50
CA CYS A 220 -7.87 2.17 -0.98
C CYS A 220 -6.58 1.40 -1.30
N CYS A 221 -5.46 2.10 -1.50
CA CYS A 221 -4.14 1.48 -1.76
C CYS A 221 -3.79 0.39 -0.71
N TYR A 222 -4.14 0.62 0.55
CA TYR A 222 -3.95 -0.34 1.63
C TYR A 222 -4.68 -1.68 1.37
N ALA A 223 -5.86 -1.63 0.75
CA ALA A 223 -6.68 -2.81 0.46
C ALA A 223 -6.08 -3.62 -0.69
N PHE A 224 -5.66 -2.94 -1.76
CA PHE A 224 -4.95 -3.57 -2.89
C PHE A 224 -3.64 -4.21 -2.45
N ALA A 225 -2.80 -3.47 -1.72
CA ALA A 225 -1.56 -4.02 -1.19
C ALA A 225 -1.81 -5.23 -0.28
N THR A 226 -2.83 -5.18 0.57
CA THR A 226 -3.19 -6.35 1.40
C THR A 226 -3.64 -7.54 0.54
N ALA A 227 -4.54 -7.33 -0.42
CA ALA A 227 -5.03 -8.39 -1.31
C ALA A 227 -3.87 -9.05 -2.06
N THR A 228 -3.03 -8.27 -2.75
CA THR A 228 -1.89 -8.78 -3.52
C THR A 228 -0.89 -9.57 -2.67
N ILE A 229 -0.61 -9.12 -1.43
CA ILE A 229 0.21 -9.90 -0.50
C ILE A 229 -0.44 -11.26 -0.20
N MET A 230 -1.75 -11.29 0.05
CA MET A 230 -2.47 -12.56 0.31
C MET A 230 -2.44 -13.48 -0.91
N GLU A 231 -2.58 -12.95 -2.12
CA GLU A 231 -2.55 -13.73 -3.38
C GLU A 231 -1.21 -14.44 -3.52
N THR A 232 -0.11 -13.71 -3.38
CA THR A 232 1.24 -14.29 -3.48
C THR A 232 1.49 -15.33 -2.40
N LEU A 233 1.14 -15.03 -1.15
CA LEU A 233 1.34 -15.97 -0.06
C LEU A 233 0.45 -17.21 -0.19
N TYR A 234 -0.76 -17.04 -0.74
CA TYR A 234 -1.65 -18.15 -1.02
C TYR A 234 -1.03 -19.05 -2.09
N ALA A 235 -0.59 -18.47 -3.22
CA ALA A 235 0.09 -19.19 -4.29
C ALA A 235 1.33 -19.95 -3.79
N ILE A 236 2.17 -19.33 -2.96
CA ILE A 236 3.33 -19.97 -2.33
C ILE A 236 2.89 -21.14 -1.45
N LYS A 237 1.91 -20.91 -0.56
CA LYS A 237 1.47 -21.91 0.43
C LYS A 237 0.82 -23.12 -0.22
N THR A 238 0.03 -22.92 -1.26
CA THR A 238 -0.68 -24.00 -1.96
C THR A 238 0.12 -24.58 -3.11
N ASN A 239 1.33 -24.07 -3.37
CA ASN A 239 2.13 -24.40 -4.54
C ASN A 239 1.33 -24.25 -5.86
N SER A 240 0.50 -23.20 -5.94
CA SER A 240 -0.38 -22.98 -7.09
C SER A 240 0.40 -22.38 -8.25
N LYS A 241 0.18 -22.90 -9.46
CA LYS A 241 0.69 -22.33 -10.72
C LYS A 241 -0.20 -21.23 -11.28
N THR A 242 -1.43 -21.10 -10.75
CA THR A 242 -2.39 -20.08 -11.14
C THR A 242 -2.65 -19.19 -9.94
N ILE A 243 -2.46 -17.88 -10.15
CA ILE A 243 -2.71 -16.88 -9.11
C ILE A 243 -4.21 -16.61 -9.08
N VAL A 244 -4.80 -16.69 -7.89
CA VAL A 244 -6.19 -16.33 -7.67
C VAL A 244 -6.22 -14.86 -7.31
N ASP A 245 -6.90 -14.02 -8.09
CA ASP A 245 -7.09 -12.62 -7.76
C ASP A 245 -8.09 -12.49 -6.60
N PHE A 246 -7.68 -11.80 -5.54
CA PHE A 246 -8.48 -11.56 -4.34
C PHE A 246 -9.08 -10.16 -4.33
N SER A 247 -10.28 -10.07 -3.76
CA SER A 247 -11.06 -8.84 -3.75
C SER A 247 -10.48 -7.78 -2.82
N ALA A 248 -9.88 -6.75 -3.41
CA ALA A 248 -9.56 -5.52 -2.69
C ALA A 248 -10.83 -4.79 -2.22
N GLN A 249 -11.95 -4.95 -2.95
CA GLN A 249 -13.24 -4.35 -2.61
C GLN A 249 -13.79 -4.88 -1.28
N GLN A 250 -13.72 -6.19 -1.05
CA GLN A 250 -14.13 -6.79 0.23
C GLN A 250 -13.34 -6.17 1.39
N ILE A 251 -12.02 -6.04 1.25
CA ILE A 251 -11.19 -5.40 2.29
C ILE A 251 -11.62 -3.93 2.47
N ALA A 252 -11.82 -3.19 1.39
CA ALA A 252 -12.24 -1.78 1.45
C ALA A 252 -13.60 -1.59 2.15
N ASP A 253 -14.56 -2.47 1.90
CA ASP A 253 -15.92 -2.37 2.44
C ASP A 253 -16.05 -2.92 3.87
N CYS A 254 -15.36 -4.02 4.16
CA CYS A 254 -15.60 -4.82 5.37
C CYS A 254 -14.58 -4.60 6.51
N SER A 255 -13.41 -4.02 6.24
CA SER A 255 -12.41 -3.73 7.30
C SER A 255 -12.68 -2.43 8.07
N SER A 256 -13.96 -2.07 8.25
CA SER A 256 -14.41 -0.79 8.83
C SER A 256 -13.98 -0.57 10.28
N ASN A 257 -13.59 -1.62 10.99
CA ASN A 257 -12.91 -1.52 12.28
C ASN A 257 -11.44 -1.12 12.07
N GLY A 258 -11.20 0.14 11.75
CA GLY A 258 -9.87 0.75 11.62
C GLY A 258 -9.51 1.24 10.23
N ASN A 259 -10.28 0.89 9.19
CA ASN A 259 -10.15 1.43 7.84
C ASN A 259 -11.45 2.11 7.38
N ASN A 260 -11.34 3.01 6.41
CA ASN A 260 -12.44 3.86 5.95
C ASN A 260 -12.74 3.75 4.45
N GLY A 261 -12.40 2.62 3.81
CA GLY A 261 -12.60 2.43 2.37
C GLY A 261 -11.79 3.46 1.57
N CYS A 262 -12.44 4.20 0.66
CA CYS A 262 -11.75 5.21 -0.15
C CYS A 262 -11.21 6.42 0.64
N ALA A 263 -11.65 6.63 1.88
CA ALA A 263 -11.10 7.68 2.73
C ALA A 263 -9.78 7.26 3.42
N GLY A 264 -9.29 6.05 3.14
CA GLY A 264 -7.99 5.57 3.61
C GLY A 264 -8.06 4.49 4.68
N GLY A 265 -6.92 3.85 4.93
CA GLY A 265 -6.77 2.74 5.84
C GLY A 265 -5.34 2.27 5.95
N ASN A 266 -5.14 1.11 6.57
CA ASN A 266 -3.84 0.53 6.87
C ASN A 266 -3.89 -1.01 6.82
N PHE A 267 -2.72 -1.63 6.73
CA PHE A 267 -2.53 -3.08 6.67
C PHE A 267 -3.04 -3.80 7.92
N GLY A 268 -2.69 -3.31 9.11
CA GLY A 268 -3.03 -3.95 10.39
C GLY A 268 -4.53 -4.23 10.56
N PRO A 269 -5.40 -3.23 10.41
CA PRO A 269 -6.85 -3.43 10.42
C PRO A 269 -7.36 -4.37 9.32
N SER A 270 -6.76 -4.35 8.12
CA SER A 270 -7.13 -5.26 7.03
C SER A 270 -6.87 -6.72 7.37
N VAL A 271 -5.68 -7.04 7.88
CA VAL A 271 -5.33 -8.42 8.24
C VAL A 271 -6.06 -8.89 9.50
N ARG A 272 -6.37 -7.97 10.44
CA ARG A 272 -7.25 -8.24 11.56
C ARG A 272 -8.65 -8.61 11.08
N TYR A 273 -9.22 -7.83 10.17
CA TYR A 273 -10.51 -8.14 9.55
C TYR A 273 -10.50 -9.53 8.91
N LEU A 274 -9.50 -9.87 8.10
CA LEU A 274 -9.43 -11.19 7.46
C LEU A 274 -9.34 -12.32 8.50
N SER A 275 -8.60 -12.12 9.60
CA SER A 275 -8.56 -13.09 10.70
C SER A 275 -9.91 -13.22 11.42
N ASP A 276 -10.61 -12.12 11.65
CA ASP A 276 -11.92 -12.09 12.31
C ASP A 276 -13.01 -12.68 11.40
N ASN A 277 -12.85 -12.55 10.08
CA ASN A 277 -13.64 -13.20 9.03
C ASN A 277 -13.32 -14.71 8.87
N GLY A 278 -12.68 -15.33 9.87
CA GLY A 278 -12.34 -16.74 9.85
C GLY A 278 -11.19 -17.11 8.89
N GLY A 279 -10.37 -16.15 8.47
CA GLY A 279 -9.29 -16.36 7.52
C GLY A 279 -9.78 -16.58 6.10
N LYS A 280 -10.84 -15.86 5.70
CA LYS A 280 -11.47 -15.95 4.39
C LYS A 280 -11.39 -14.63 3.63
N ILE A 281 -11.25 -14.73 2.31
CA ILE A 281 -11.26 -13.60 1.38
C ILE A 281 -11.99 -13.99 0.10
N ALA A 282 -12.78 -13.09 -0.46
CA ALA A 282 -13.48 -13.26 -1.72
C ALA A 282 -12.51 -13.21 -2.90
N THR A 283 -12.83 -13.91 -3.98
CA THR A 283 -12.16 -13.69 -5.26
C THR A 283 -12.61 -12.35 -5.86
N GLU A 284 -11.76 -11.72 -6.66
CA GLU A 284 -12.11 -10.51 -7.41
C GLU A 284 -13.34 -10.75 -8.30
N SER A 285 -13.46 -11.92 -8.93
CA SER A 285 -14.64 -12.28 -9.73
C SER A 285 -15.94 -12.37 -8.92
N SER A 286 -15.86 -12.76 -7.65
CA SER A 286 -17.05 -12.89 -6.79
C SER A 286 -17.40 -11.60 -6.07
N TYR A 287 -16.42 -10.73 -5.83
CA TYR A 287 -16.63 -9.42 -5.21
C TYR A 287 -15.80 -8.38 -5.99
N PRO A 288 -16.29 -7.95 -7.17
CA PRO A 288 -15.53 -7.10 -8.07
C PRO A 288 -15.27 -5.71 -7.51
N TYR A 289 -14.16 -5.11 -7.93
CA TYR A 289 -13.79 -3.76 -7.60
C TYR A 289 -14.68 -2.71 -8.26
N GLU A 290 -15.25 -1.84 -7.44
CA GLU A 290 -16.22 -0.83 -7.85
C GLU A 290 -15.67 0.60 -7.82
N GLY A 291 -14.45 0.80 -7.31
CA GLY A 291 -13.85 2.14 -7.24
C GLY A 291 -14.48 3.07 -6.20
N ALA A 292 -15.29 2.54 -5.28
CA ALA A 292 -15.97 3.29 -4.24
C ALA A 292 -16.21 2.40 -3.02
N ARG A 293 -16.25 2.98 -1.82
CA ARG A 293 -16.71 2.26 -0.62
C ARG A 293 -18.19 1.93 -0.76
N LYS A 294 -18.56 0.68 -0.53
CA LYS A 294 -19.94 0.18 -0.45
C LYS A 294 -20.19 -0.44 0.92
N SER A 295 -21.42 -0.91 1.11
CA SER A 295 -21.76 -1.75 2.25
C SER A 295 -21.07 -3.11 2.12
N CYS A 296 -20.52 -3.61 3.22
CA CYS A 296 -19.92 -4.94 3.26
C CYS A 296 -20.95 -6.03 2.87
N ARG A 297 -20.64 -6.82 1.84
CA ARG A 297 -21.49 -7.92 1.38
C ARG A 297 -21.18 -9.18 2.18
N THR A 298 -22.20 -9.79 2.77
CA THR A 298 -22.07 -11.01 3.59
C THR A 298 -22.76 -12.24 2.98
N SER A 299 -23.46 -12.08 1.86
CA SER A 299 -24.23 -13.14 1.21
C SER A 299 -23.94 -13.19 -0.29
N GLY A 300 -23.95 -14.38 -0.87
CA GLY A 300 -23.71 -14.57 -2.32
C GLY A 300 -22.26 -14.30 -2.73
N VAL A 301 -21.31 -14.39 -1.79
CA VAL A 301 -19.89 -14.18 -2.02
C VAL A 301 -19.16 -15.52 -1.88
N ASN A 302 -18.44 -15.92 -2.94
CA ASN A 302 -17.53 -17.05 -2.92
C ASN A 302 -16.21 -16.61 -2.29
N GLU A 303 -15.89 -17.19 -1.14
CA GLU A 303 -14.67 -16.91 -0.40
C GLU A 303 -13.72 -18.10 -0.39
N ILE A 304 -12.42 -17.79 -0.47
CA ILE A 304 -11.31 -18.73 -0.37
C ILE A 304 -10.78 -18.73 1.06
N GLN A 305 -10.51 -19.93 1.59
CA GLN A 305 -9.93 -20.13 2.91
C GLN A 305 -8.39 -19.96 2.88
N LEU A 306 -7.88 -18.88 3.47
CA LEU A 306 -6.45 -18.61 3.63
C LEU A 306 -5.84 -19.41 4.81
N GLY A 307 -6.69 -19.74 5.78
CA GLY A 307 -6.33 -20.38 7.05
C GLY A 307 -5.96 -19.36 8.12
N ASN A 308 -5.18 -19.75 9.13
CA ASN A 308 -4.79 -18.82 10.20
C ASN A 308 -3.88 -17.72 9.67
N ILE A 309 -4.26 -16.46 9.89
CA ILE A 309 -3.53 -15.27 9.49
C ILE A 309 -2.83 -14.68 10.71
N GLU A 310 -1.53 -14.52 10.62
CA GLU A 310 -0.70 -13.84 11.62
C GLU A 310 0.06 -12.73 10.92
N TYR A 311 0.38 -11.65 11.62
CA TYR A 311 1.26 -10.63 11.10
C TYR A 311 2.30 -10.17 12.14
N GLY A 312 3.43 -9.69 11.65
CA GLY A 312 4.51 -9.07 12.40
C GLY A 312 4.83 -7.68 11.84
N VAL A 313 5.64 -6.95 12.58
CA VAL A 313 6.04 -5.58 12.25
C VAL A 313 7.55 -5.54 12.14
N ILE A 314 8.04 -4.98 11.05
CA ILE A 314 9.48 -4.80 10.84
C ILE A 314 9.86 -3.46 11.50
N PRO A 315 10.96 -3.40 12.27
CA PRO A 315 11.42 -2.14 12.84
C PRO A 315 11.58 -1.04 11.78
N GLU A 316 11.10 0.16 12.11
CA GLU A 316 11.14 1.32 11.22
C GLU A 316 12.58 1.61 10.76
N GLY A 317 12.73 1.93 9.46
CA GLY A 317 14.03 2.24 8.85
C GLY A 317 15.02 1.07 8.74
N ASN A 318 14.64 -0.17 9.09
CA ASN A 318 15.55 -1.31 9.06
C ASN A 318 15.48 -2.08 7.73
N GLU A 319 16.16 -1.56 6.71
CA GLU A 319 16.20 -2.14 5.36
C GLU A 319 16.76 -3.57 5.32
N LYS A 320 17.73 -3.89 6.19
CA LYS A 320 18.27 -5.25 6.30
C LYS A 320 17.18 -6.25 6.73
N LYS A 321 16.40 -5.90 7.75
CA LYS A 321 15.26 -6.72 8.17
C LYS A 321 14.14 -6.75 7.15
N MET A 322 13.97 -5.68 6.36
CA MET A 322 13.05 -5.69 5.21
C MET A 322 13.47 -6.73 4.17
N ALA A 323 14.74 -6.74 3.77
CA ALA A 323 15.27 -7.70 2.81
C ALA A 323 15.19 -9.14 3.33
N GLU A 324 15.53 -9.36 4.60
CA GLU A 324 15.37 -10.66 5.27
C GLU A 324 13.91 -11.11 5.29
N ALA A 325 12.97 -10.20 5.61
CA ALA A 325 11.56 -10.53 5.66
C ALA A 325 10.99 -10.85 4.27
N LEU A 326 11.35 -10.04 3.27
CA LEU A 326 10.95 -10.21 1.88
C LEU A 326 11.36 -11.59 1.34
N THR A 327 12.60 -12.00 1.63
CA THR A 327 13.17 -13.25 1.13
C THR A 327 12.59 -14.47 1.85
N ASN A 328 12.42 -14.39 3.17
CA ASN A 328 12.05 -15.55 3.99
C ASN A 328 10.53 -15.76 4.11
N TYR A 329 9.72 -14.71 3.95
CA TYR A 329 8.30 -14.79 4.26
C TYR A 329 7.37 -14.41 3.10
N GLY A 330 7.87 -13.72 2.07
CA GLY A 330 7.04 -13.23 0.96
C GLY A 330 7.01 -11.71 0.86
N PRO A 331 6.20 -11.16 -0.05
CA PRO A 331 6.02 -9.71 -0.19
C PRO A 331 5.62 -9.03 1.12
N ILE A 332 6.17 -7.84 1.36
CA ILE A 332 5.95 -7.04 2.58
C ILE A 332 5.09 -5.82 2.28
N PHE A 333 4.28 -5.40 3.25
CA PHE A 333 3.54 -4.15 3.16
C PHE A 333 4.44 -2.98 3.55
N ILE A 334 4.56 -1.98 2.68
CA ILE A 334 5.33 -0.76 2.94
C ILE A 334 4.46 0.48 2.72
N GLY A 335 4.70 1.52 3.53
CA GLY A 335 4.23 2.87 3.28
C GLY A 335 5.39 3.72 2.77
N ILE A 336 5.16 4.46 1.70
CA ILE A 336 6.12 5.40 1.11
C ILE A 336 5.47 6.77 1.06
N ASP A 337 6.27 7.81 1.28
CA ASP A 337 5.92 9.17 0.90
C ASP A 337 6.32 9.39 -0.55
N THR A 338 5.47 10.02 -1.34
CA THR A 338 5.65 10.17 -2.80
C THR A 338 5.36 11.58 -3.25
#